data_AF-A0A0G0FF08-F1
#
_entry.id   AF-A0A0G0FF08-F1
#
_cell.length_a   1.000
_cell.length_b   1.000
_cell.length_c   1.000
_cell.angle_alpha   90.00
_cell.angle_beta   90.00
_cell.angle_gamma   90.00
#
_symmetry.space_group_name_H-M   'P 1'
#
loop_
_entity.id
_entity.type
_entity.pdbx_description
1 polymer ?
#
loop_
_entity_poly.entity_id
_entity_poly.type
_entity_poly.pdbx_seq_one_letter_code
_entity_poly.pdbx_strand_id
1 'polypeptide(L)'
;MQSYNAHKWCIALNISFAYTFVMTYSKGIQNRIKRTEGQVGGVKKMIVEGETNIKVMTQLQACISSLESLKVEMIKQEMKQSLVEDVKKSLGLT
;
A
#
# COMPACT_ATOMS: atom_id res chain seq x y z
N MET A 1 -9.70 46.79 -16.37
CA MET A 1 -10.86 46.09 -15.78
C MET A 1 -10.64 44.59 -15.90
N GLN A 2 -9.87 44.03 -14.95
CA GLN A 2 -9.66 42.61 -14.78
C GLN A 2 -10.95 42.01 -14.19
N SER A 3 -11.85 41.47 -15.02
CA SER A 3 -13.03 40.76 -14.51
C SER A 3 -13.63 39.78 -15.51
N TYR A 4 -12.83 39.21 -16.42
CA TYR A 4 -13.31 38.26 -17.44
C TYR A 4 -12.60 36.91 -17.45
N ASN A 5 -11.84 36.57 -16.39
CA ASN A 5 -11.13 35.29 -16.31
C ASN A 5 -11.38 34.48 -15.02
N ALA A 6 -12.33 34.88 -14.17
CA ALA A 6 -12.66 34.13 -12.96
C ALA A 6 -13.76 33.07 -13.18
N HIS A 7 -14.64 33.24 -14.18
CA HIS A 7 -15.80 32.36 -14.35
C HIS A 7 -15.56 31.12 -15.23
N LYS A 8 -14.48 31.06 -16.02
CA LYS A 8 -14.13 29.86 -16.80
C LYS A 8 -13.37 28.78 -16.02
N TRP A 9 -12.85 29.11 -14.84
CA TRP A 9 -12.19 28.14 -13.96
C TRP A 9 -13.12 27.50 -12.93
N CYS A 10 -14.35 28.01 -12.78
CA CYS A 10 -15.28 27.53 -11.75
C CYS A 10 -16.07 26.27 -12.16
N ILE A 11 -16.03 25.87 -13.44
CA ILE A 11 -16.85 24.75 -13.96
C ILE A 11 -15.99 23.50 -14.30
N ALA A 12 -14.67 23.63 -14.42
CA ALA A 12 -13.79 22.50 -14.72
C ALA A 12 -13.31 21.71 -13.48
N LEU A 13 -13.64 22.17 -12.25
CA LEU A 13 -13.07 21.63 -11.01
C LEU A 13 -14.02 20.73 -10.19
N ASN A 14 -15.22 20.41 -10.71
CA ASN A 14 -16.26 19.79 -9.88
C ASN A 14 -16.73 18.38 -10.30
N ILE A 15 -16.10 17.70 -11.27
CA ILE A 15 -16.61 16.40 -11.78
C ILE A 15 -15.57 15.26 -11.87
N SER A 16 -14.29 15.44 -11.51
CA SER A 16 -13.33 14.31 -11.52
C SER A 16 -12.47 14.13 -10.26
N PHE A 17 -12.62 14.98 -9.24
CA PHE A 17 -11.82 14.93 -8.02
C PHE A 17 -12.65 14.59 -6.77
N ALA A 18 -13.66 13.75 -6.95
CA ALA A 18 -14.31 13.04 -5.86
C ALA A 18 -14.16 11.55 -6.19
N TYR A 19 -13.73 10.73 -5.23
CA TYR A 19 -13.29 9.33 -5.36
C TYR A 19 -11.80 9.08 -5.65
N THR A 20 -10.88 9.77 -4.95
CA THR A 20 -9.75 9.02 -4.40
C THR A 20 -10.18 8.53 -3.03
N PHE A 21 -10.83 7.37 -3.00
CA PHE A 21 -11.04 6.60 -1.79
C PHE A 21 -9.65 6.22 -1.26
N VAL A 22 -9.13 6.99 -0.30
CA VAL A 22 -7.85 6.70 0.33
C VAL A 22 -8.05 5.45 1.16
N MET A 23 -7.73 4.29 0.59
CA MET A 23 -7.54 3.05 1.35
C MET A 23 -6.38 3.26 2.31
N THR A 24 -6.69 3.69 3.54
CA THR A 24 -5.67 3.87 4.56
C THR A 24 -5.26 2.51 5.08
N TYR A 25 -4.13 1.99 4.61
CA TYR A 25 -3.55 0.76 5.15
C TYR A 25 -3.20 0.92 6.62
N SER A 26 -3.41 -0.12 7.43
CA SER A 26 -3.08 -0.09 8.85
C SER A 26 -1.60 0.24 9.07
N LYS A 27 -1.27 0.91 10.18
CA LYS A 27 0.14 1.23 10.54
C LYS A 27 1.03 -0.01 10.56
N GLY A 28 0.47 -1.19 10.87
CA GLY A 28 1.21 -2.46 10.84
C GLY A 28 1.67 -2.85 9.42
N ILE A 29 0.82 -2.69 8.43
CA ILE A 29 1.15 -2.92 7.01
C ILE A 29 2.19 -1.91 6.53
N GLN A 30 2.02 -0.64 6.87
CA GLN A 30 2.99 0.42 6.54
C GLN A 30 4.38 0.15 7.16
N ASN A 31 4.43 -0.30 8.41
CA ASN A 31 5.69 -0.65 9.08
C ASN A 31 6.35 -1.91 8.51
N ARG A 32 5.55 -2.88 8.02
CA ARG A 32 6.07 -4.08 7.35
C ARG A 32 6.70 -3.73 6.01
N ILE A 33 6.00 -2.96 5.16
CA ILE A 33 6.56 -2.58 3.85
C ILE A 33 7.82 -1.72 3.99
N LYS A 34 7.87 -0.79 4.96
CA LYS A 34 9.06 0.02 5.25
C LYS A 34 10.27 -0.84 5.66
N ARG A 35 10.05 -1.93 6.40
CA ARG A 35 11.12 -2.88 6.74
C ARG A 35 11.62 -3.62 5.51
N THR A 36 10.71 -4.05 4.64
CA THR A 36 11.06 -4.73 3.40
C THR A 36 11.82 -3.82 2.42
N GLU A 37 11.45 -2.55 2.34
CA GLU A 37 12.21 -1.53 1.62
C GLU A 37 13.66 -1.44 2.14
N GLY A 38 13.83 -1.43 3.47
CA GLY A 38 15.15 -1.47 4.10
C GLY A 38 15.96 -2.72 3.74
N GLN A 39 15.33 -3.90 3.67
CA GLN A 39 15.97 -5.14 3.26
C GLN A 39 16.45 -5.07 1.79
N VAL A 40 15.60 -4.58 0.88
CA VAL A 40 15.95 -4.39 -0.54
C VAL A 40 17.09 -3.38 -0.69
N GLY A 41 17.07 -2.29 0.10
CA GLY A 41 18.18 -1.34 0.17
C GLY A 41 19.49 -1.98 0.65
N GLY A 42 19.41 -2.90 1.61
CA GLY A 42 20.53 -3.72 2.07
C GLY A 42 21.09 -4.61 0.96
N VAL A 43 20.24 -5.34 0.24
CA VAL A 43 20.64 -6.18 -0.90
C VAL A 43 21.33 -5.36 -1.98
N LYS A 44 20.81 -4.17 -2.31
CA LYS A 44 21.43 -3.24 -3.25
C LYS A 44 22.86 -2.88 -2.83
N LYS A 45 23.08 -2.56 -1.54
CA LYS A 45 24.43 -2.24 -1.02
C LYS A 45 25.37 -3.44 -1.14
N MET A 46 24.90 -4.64 -0.77
CA MET A 46 25.70 -5.87 -0.87
C MET A 46 26.18 -6.13 -2.29
N ILE A 47 25.33 -5.89 -3.30
CA ILE A 47 25.71 -6.04 -4.71
C ILE A 47 26.80 -5.03 -5.09
N VAL A 48 26.65 -3.76 -4.69
CA VAL A 48 27.63 -2.70 -4.99
C VAL A 48 28.97 -2.94 -4.28
N GLU A 49 28.94 -3.46 -3.06
CA GLU A 49 30.12 -3.78 -2.25
C GLU A 49 30.82 -5.07 -2.69
N GLY A 50 30.26 -5.80 -3.67
CA GLY A 50 30.86 -7.02 -4.21
C GLY A 50 30.74 -8.23 -3.30
N GLU A 51 29.70 -8.29 -2.46
CA GLU A 51 29.50 -9.44 -1.59
C GLU A 51 29.18 -10.73 -2.35
N THR A 52 29.38 -11.87 -1.68
CA THR A 52 29.24 -13.16 -2.35
C THR A 52 27.81 -13.42 -2.86
N ASN A 53 27.70 -14.02 -4.05
CA ASN A 53 26.42 -14.36 -4.66
C ASN A 53 25.50 -15.15 -3.70
N ILE A 54 26.06 -16.08 -2.92
CA ILE A 54 25.28 -16.88 -1.95
C ILE A 54 24.64 -15.99 -0.88
N LYS A 55 25.40 -15.02 -0.32
CA LYS A 55 24.88 -14.08 0.68
C LYS A 55 23.81 -13.17 0.08
N VAL A 56 24.06 -12.62 -1.11
CA VAL A 56 23.10 -11.76 -1.82
C VAL A 56 21.81 -12.51 -2.09
N MET A 57 21.88 -13.74 -2.61
CA MET A 57 20.69 -14.57 -2.89
C MET A 57 19.93 -14.92 -1.62
N THR A 58 20.62 -15.19 -0.51
CA THR A 58 19.98 -15.46 0.79
C THR A 58 19.20 -14.24 1.29
N GLN A 59 19.78 -13.05 1.19
CA GLN A 59 19.10 -11.82 1.60
C GLN A 59 17.94 -11.44 0.66
N LEU A 60 18.09 -11.72 -0.64
CA LEU A 60 17.00 -11.55 -1.59
C LEU A 60 15.83 -12.50 -1.26
N GLN A 61 16.11 -13.75 -0.90
CA GLN A 61 15.09 -14.69 -0.45
C GLN A 61 14.37 -14.21 0.82
N ALA A 62 15.11 -13.61 1.77
CA ALA A 62 14.51 -12.99 2.96
C ALA A 62 13.58 -11.81 2.62
N CYS A 63 13.91 -11.02 1.59
CA CYS A 63 13.02 -9.97 1.09
C CYS A 63 11.72 -10.56 0.53
N ILE A 64 11.82 -11.61 -0.30
CA ILE A 64 10.67 -12.29 -0.91
C ILE A 64 9.75 -12.85 0.17
N SER A 65 10.28 -13.59 1.14
CA SER A 65 9.48 -14.17 2.23
C SER A 65 8.81 -13.08 3.09
N SER A 66 9.44 -11.93 3.25
CA SER A 66 8.84 -10.78 3.95
C SER A 66 7.65 -10.19 3.17
N LEU A 67 7.74 -10.10 1.83
CA LEU A 67 6.65 -9.67 0.96
C LEU A 67 5.50 -10.69 0.94
N GLU A 68 5.80 -11.98 0.87
CA GLU A 68 4.79 -13.04 0.92
C GLU A 68 4.00 -13.00 2.22
N SER A 69 4.69 -12.86 3.36
CA SER A 69 4.05 -12.70 4.67
C SER A 69 3.16 -11.46 4.72
N LEU A 70 3.62 -10.34 4.14
CA LEU A 70 2.83 -9.11 4.06
C LEU A 70 1.55 -9.30 3.25
N LYS A 71 1.65 -9.93 2.08
CA LYS A 71 0.50 -10.25 1.22
C LYS A 71 -0.53 -11.09 1.97
N VAL A 72 -0.10 -12.13 2.69
CA VAL A 72 -0.98 -13.00 3.48
C VAL A 72 -1.69 -12.21 4.58
N GLU A 73 -1.00 -11.29 5.26
CA GLU A 73 -1.61 -10.44 6.29
C GLU A 73 -2.69 -9.53 5.71
N MET A 74 -2.46 -8.94 4.54
CA MET A 74 -3.45 -8.10 3.85
C MET A 74 -4.71 -8.90 3.49
N ILE A 75 -4.53 -10.11 2.93
CA ILE A 75 -5.65 -11.00 2.60
C ILE A 75 -6.44 -11.36 3.85
N LYS A 76 -5.79 -11.67 4.98
CA LYS A 76 -6.48 -11.95 6.25
C LYS A 76 -7.32 -10.78 6.73
N GLN A 77 -6.83 -9.55 6.59
CA GLN A 77 -7.56 -8.35 6.97
C GLN A 77 -8.79 -8.15 6.09
N GLU A 78 -8.65 -8.32 4.78
CA GLU A 78 -9.76 -8.25 3.82
C GLU A 78 -10.83 -9.32 4.09
N MET A 79 -10.43 -10.58 4.30
CA MET A 79 -11.35 -11.67 4.63
C MET A 79 -12.13 -11.39 5.91
N LYS A 80 -11.46 -10.90 6.97
CA LYS A 80 -12.14 -10.55 8.22
C LYS A 80 -13.16 -9.43 8.03
N GLN A 81 -12.81 -8.43 7.23
CA GLN A 81 -13.68 -7.30 6.93
C GLN A 81 -14.95 -7.78 6.21
N SER A 82 -14.80 -8.58 5.16
CA SER A 82 -15.90 -9.17 4.40
C SER A 82 -16.82 -10.02 5.28
N LEU A 83 -16.25 -10.89 6.13
CA LEU A 83 -17.05 -11.71 7.05
C LEU A 83 -17.85 -10.87 8.06
N VAL A 84 -17.25 -9.80 8.59
CA VAL A 84 -17.94 -8.88 9.52
C VAL A 84 -19.07 -8.14 8.81
N GLU A 85 -18.87 -7.73 7.56
CA GLU A 85 -19.89 -7.08 6.74
C GLU A 85 -21.07 -8.03 6.45
N ASP A 86 -20.79 -9.29 6.09
CA ASP A 86 -21.82 -10.31 5.86
C ASP A 86 -22.65 -10.60 7.13
N VAL A 87 -22.00 -10.67 8.30
CA VAL A 87 -22.68 -10.83 9.59
C VAL A 87 -23.57 -9.61 9.90
N LYS A 88 -23.09 -8.38 9.67
CA LYS A 88 -23.90 -7.17 9.89
C LYS A 88 -25.14 -7.15 8.98
N LYS A 89 -24.97 -7.56 7.73
CA LYS A 89 -26.05 -7.64 6.75
C LYS A 89 -27.10 -8.69 7.14
N SER A 90 -26.67 -9.87 7.57
CA SER A 90 -27.59 -10.94 8.02
C SER A 90 -28.35 -10.59 9.30
N LEU A 91 -27.79 -9.75 10.18
CA LEU A 91 -28.44 -9.25 11.39
C LEU A 91 -29.31 -8.01 11.17
N GLY A 92 -29.41 -7.49 9.94
CA GLY A 92 -30.23 -6.31 9.60
C GLY A 92 -29.72 -5.00 10.22
N LEU A 93 -28.43 -4.91 10.54
CA LEU A 93 -27.82 -3.73 11.18
C LEU A 93 -27.35 -2.66 10.18
N THR A 94 -27.62 -2.87 8.89
CA THR A 94 -27.33 -2.00 7.73
C THR A 94 -28.33 -2.33 6.64
#